data_AF-A0A2J7RM47-F1
#
_entry.id   AF-A0A2J7RM47-F1
#
_cell.length_a   1.000
_cell.length_b   1.000
_cell.length_c   1.000
_cell.angle_alpha   90.00
_cell.angle_beta   90.00
_cell.angle_gamma   90.00
#
_symmetry.space_group_name_H-M   'P 1'
#
loop_
_entity.id
_entity.type
_entity.pdbx_description
1 polymer ?
#
loop_
_entity_poly.entity_id
_entity_poly.type
_entity_poly.pdbx_seq_one_letter_code
_entity_poly.pdbx_strand_id
1 'polypeptide(L)'
;MASGLKFCTWPGRNQIISEGLVHYFLDGAHTSESLWLSIDWFIQNSHAISKKNTPYRVLIFNCTGDRDPKALLLPLLDCDFQLVIFCPNTVTTSVDSSSDQANYKINMIQQLENCRRIQEVWYELQEENVKNKTRFFNVLHPIYIRNNVPKNLLDSCNSVKSKAEVKLFPCVSETLAYLKKKNEDESCEFHIYITGSLHLIGCVLSVLDPDLTLATSQLSEGIGVSATNGTNMVESYSS
;
A
#
# COMPACT_ATOMS: atom_id res chain seq x y z
N MET A 1 -26.51 12.95 11.38
CA MET A 1 -25.52 11.92 11.80
C MET A 1 -25.13 11.01 10.64
N ALA A 2 -26.07 10.31 9.98
CA ALA A 2 -25.77 9.43 8.85
C ALA A 2 -25.02 10.10 7.69
N SER A 3 -25.38 11.34 7.32
CA SER A 3 -24.67 12.10 6.28
C SER A 3 -23.20 12.37 6.65
N GLY A 4 -22.92 12.65 7.93
CA GLY A 4 -21.55 12.89 8.40
C GLY A 4 -20.65 11.66 8.27
N LEU A 5 -21.21 10.46 8.44
CA LEU A 5 -20.49 9.19 8.22
C LEU A 5 -20.37 8.87 6.72
N LYS A 6 -21.44 9.07 5.96
CA LYS A 6 -21.49 8.76 4.52
C LYS A 6 -20.53 9.62 3.70
N PHE A 7 -20.36 10.89 4.08
CA PHE A 7 -19.55 11.87 3.34
C PHE A 7 -18.22 12.18 4.02
N CYS A 8 -17.83 11.43 5.05
CA CYS A 8 -16.55 11.63 5.71
C CYS A 8 -15.41 11.19 4.78
N THR A 9 -14.50 12.11 4.47
CA THR A 9 -13.25 11.81 3.75
C THR A 9 -12.07 11.98 4.67
N TRP A 10 -11.23 10.95 4.78
CA TRP A 10 -10.01 10.97 5.58
C TRP A 10 -8.82 10.86 4.63
N PRO A 11 -8.24 11.99 4.20
CA PRO A 11 -7.06 11.99 3.36
C PRO A 11 -5.95 11.11 3.93
N GLY A 12 -5.41 10.25 3.09
CA GLY A 12 -4.36 9.31 3.45
C GLY A 12 -4.80 8.04 4.18
N ARG A 13 -6.12 7.76 4.23
CA ARG A 13 -6.69 6.50 4.74
C ARG A 13 -7.48 5.80 3.64
N ASN A 14 -7.02 4.63 3.25
CA ASN A 14 -7.60 3.85 2.16
C ASN A 14 -7.92 4.71 0.92
N GLN A 15 -7.06 5.67 0.58
CA GLN A 15 -7.34 6.64 -0.49
C GLN A 15 -6.77 6.16 -1.82
N ILE A 16 -7.53 6.34 -2.90
CA ILE A 16 -7.08 6.06 -4.27
C ILE A 16 -7.04 7.37 -5.06
N ILE A 17 -5.90 7.64 -5.70
CA ILE A 17 -5.72 8.72 -6.67
C ILE A 17 -5.33 8.06 -8.00
N SER A 18 -5.94 8.47 -9.11
CA SER A 18 -5.71 7.85 -10.41
C SER A 18 -5.39 8.89 -11.47
N GLU A 19 -4.29 8.68 -12.20
CA GLU A 19 -3.80 9.53 -13.28
C GLU A 19 -3.42 8.66 -14.48
N GLY A 20 -4.32 8.56 -15.46
CA GLY A 20 -4.09 7.72 -16.65
C GLY A 20 -3.92 6.24 -16.29
N LEU A 21 -2.74 5.69 -16.58
CA LEU A 21 -2.37 4.30 -16.27
C LEU A 21 -1.76 4.12 -14.87
N VAL A 22 -1.71 5.18 -14.06
CA VAL A 22 -1.10 5.15 -12.73
C VAL A 22 -2.18 5.28 -11.67
N HIS A 23 -2.22 4.31 -10.76
CA HIS A 23 -3.14 4.27 -9.63
C HIS A 23 -2.34 4.24 -8.32
N TYR A 24 -2.47 5.32 -7.53
CA TYR A 24 -1.85 5.47 -6.22
C TYR A 24 -2.82 5.01 -5.13
N PHE A 25 -2.38 4.11 -4.27
CA PHE A 25 -3.11 3.56 -3.14
C PHE A 25 -2.42 4.03 -1.85
N LEU A 26 -3.04 4.95 -1.12
CA LEU A 26 -2.44 5.63 0.02
C LEU A 26 -3.09 5.17 1.32
N ASP A 27 -2.31 4.58 2.23
CA ASP A 27 -2.76 4.34 3.60
C ASP A 27 -1.64 4.57 4.64
N GLY A 28 -1.90 5.38 5.66
CA GLY A 28 -0.93 5.66 6.73
C GLY A 28 -0.75 4.56 7.79
N ALA A 29 -0.98 3.29 7.45
CA ALA A 29 -0.77 2.15 8.34
C ALA A 29 0.70 2.07 8.79
N HIS A 30 0.93 1.80 10.07
CA HIS A 30 2.27 1.84 10.67
C HIS A 30 2.44 0.89 11.87
N THR A 31 1.52 -0.08 12.00
CA THR A 31 1.58 -1.23 12.90
C THR A 31 1.38 -2.49 12.07
N SER A 32 1.88 -3.64 12.54
CA SER A 32 1.77 -4.91 11.80
C SER A 32 0.30 -5.23 11.48
N GLU A 33 -0.58 -5.08 12.46
CA GLU A 33 -2.02 -5.33 12.35
C GLU A 33 -2.68 -4.38 11.35
N SER A 34 -2.38 -3.08 11.42
CA SER A 34 -2.93 -2.13 10.44
C SER A 34 -2.44 -2.39 9.03
N LEU A 35 -1.20 -2.87 8.88
CA LEU A 35 -0.61 -3.17 7.57
C LEU A 35 -1.26 -4.39 6.93
N TRP A 36 -1.62 -5.41 7.72
CA TRP A 36 -2.41 -6.55 7.23
C TRP A 36 -3.78 -6.12 6.69
N LEU A 37 -4.43 -5.14 7.31
CA LEU A 37 -5.72 -4.65 6.84
C LEU A 37 -5.57 -3.76 5.59
N SER A 38 -4.59 -2.86 5.61
CA SER A 38 -4.37 -1.95 4.49
C SER A 38 -3.86 -2.68 3.25
N ILE A 39 -3.09 -3.77 3.41
CA ILE A 39 -2.63 -4.55 2.27
C ILE A 39 -3.76 -5.37 1.64
N ASP A 40 -4.65 -5.95 2.46
CA ASP A 40 -5.85 -6.63 1.97
C ASP A 40 -6.73 -5.66 1.17
N TRP A 41 -6.96 -4.45 1.70
CA TRP A 41 -7.63 -3.37 0.99
C TRP A 41 -6.95 -3.04 -0.35
N PHE A 42 -5.62 -2.89 -0.37
CA PHE A 42 -4.86 -2.62 -1.59
C PHE A 42 -5.05 -3.72 -2.64
N ILE A 43 -4.90 -4.99 -2.25
CA ILE A 43 -5.02 -6.13 -3.17
C ILE A 43 -6.41 -6.16 -3.80
N GLN A 44 -7.47 -6.02 -2.98
CA GLN A 44 -8.85 -6.04 -3.47
C GLN A 44 -9.12 -4.92 -4.49
N ASN A 45 -8.73 -3.68 -4.17
CA ASN A 45 -8.97 -2.55 -5.07
C ASN A 45 -8.09 -2.60 -6.33
N SER A 46 -6.85 -3.07 -6.19
CA SER A 46 -5.95 -3.31 -7.31
C SER A 46 -6.52 -4.34 -8.30
N HIS A 47 -7.08 -5.45 -7.82
CA HIS A 47 -7.77 -6.41 -8.70
C HIS A 47 -9.04 -5.83 -9.34
N ALA A 48 -9.81 -5.03 -8.60
CA ALA A 48 -11.02 -4.42 -9.11
C ALA A 48 -10.76 -3.43 -10.26
N ILE A 49 -9.63 -2.71 -10.20
CA ILE A 49 -9.18 -1.79 -11.25
C ILE A 49 -8.62 -2.58 -12.45
N SER A 50 -7.72 -3.55 -12.23
CA SER A 50 -6.95 -4.22 -13.28
C SER A 50 -7.66 -5.41 -13.95
N LYS A 51 -8.99 -5.38 -14.14
CA LYS A 51 -9.88 -6.54 -14.48
C LYS A 51 -9.36 -7.58 -15.50
N LYS A 52 -8.46 -7.21 -16.43
CA LYS A 52 -7.94 -8.09 -17.49
C LYS A 52 -6.41 -8.24 -17.54
N ASN A 53 -5.66 -7.30 -16.97
CA ASN A 53 -4.20 -7.29 -17.06
C ASN A 53 -3.61 -7.46 -15.66
N THR A 54 -2.35 -7.88 -15.59
CA THR A 54 -1.61 -7.85 -14.33
C THR A 54 -0.92 -6.49 -14.24
N PRO A 55 -1.22 -5.66 -13.23
CA PRO A 55 -0.60 -4.35 -13.09
C PRO A 55 0.84 -4.49 -12.59
N TYR A 56 1.69 -3.54 -12.95
CA TYR A 56 3.02 -3.39 -12.37
C TYR A 56 2.88 -2.80 -10.95
N ARG A 57 3.06 -3.64 -9.94
CA ARG A 57 2.89 -3.28 -8.53
C ARG A 57 4.17 -2.71 -7.96
N VAL A 58 4.04 -1.52 -7.37
CA VAL A 58 5.13 -0.80 -6.71
C VAL A 58 4.78 -0.59 -5.25
N LEU A 59 5.72 -0.82 -4.35
CA LEU A 59 5.62 -0.42 -2.94
C LEU A 59 6.50 0.82 -2.71
N ILE A 60 5.96 1.85 -2.07
CA ILE A 60 6.72 2.95 -1.47
C ILE A 60 6.53 2.86 0.04
N PHE A 61 7.62 2.66 0.78
CA PHE A 61 7.57 2.41 2.21
C PHE A 61 8.59 3.24 2.99
N ASN A 62 8.17 3.68 4.17
CA ASN A 62 9.09 4.14 5.20
C ASN A 62 8.46 3.94 6.58
N CYS A 63 9.29 3.74 7.60
CA CYS A 63 8.88 3.82 9.00
C CYS A 63 9.97 4.55 9.80
N THR A 64 9.58 5.27 10.84
CA THR A 64 10.51 6.05 11.70
C THR A 64 10.39 5.66 13.17
N GLY A 65 11.27 6.15 14.05
CA GLY A 65 11.23 5.83 15.48
C GLY A 65 11.58 4.37 15.78
N ASP A 66 11.24 3.90 16.99
CA ASP A 66 11.69 2.61 17.53
C ASP A 66 10.88 1.39 17.05
N ARG A 67 10.28 1.49 15.86
CA ARG A 67 9.48 0.41 15.27
C ARG A 67 10.38 -0.65 14.67
N ASP A 68 10.01 -1.92 14.83
CA ASP A 68 10.68 -3.03 14.16
C ASP A 68 10.29 -3.07 12.67
N PRO A 69 11.22 -2.78 11.73
CA PRO A 69 10.90 -2.85 10.31
C PRO A 69 10.57 -4.26 9.86
N LYS A 70 11.14 -5.30 10.50
CA LYS A 70 10.89 -6.69 10.10
C LYS A 70 9.40 -7.00 10.30
N ALA A 71 8.84 -6.70 11.46
CA ALA A 71 7.41 -6.84 11.75
C ALA A 71 6.47 -6.07 10.81
N LEU A 72 6.90 -4.88 10.32
CA LEU A 72 6.11 -4.06 9.41
C LEU A 72 6.24 -4.47 7.94
N LEU A 73 7.38 -5.01 7.53
CA LEU A 73 7.62 -5.43 6.16
C LEU A 73 7.06 -6.83 5.87
N LEU A 74 6.96 -7.70 6.89
CA LEU A 74 6.42 -9.05 6.77
C LEU A 74 5.06 -9.13 6.04
N PRO A 75 4.03 -8.31 6.38
CA PRO A 75 2.74 -8.31 5.67
C PRO A 75 2.83 -7.97 4.18
N LEU A 76 3.91 -7.31 3.75
CA LEU A 76 4.06 -6.75 2.40
C LEU A 76 4.75 -7.72 1.43
N LEU A 77 5.40 -8.77 1.93
CA LEU A 77 6.18 -9.72 1.11
C LEU A 77 5.32 -10.52 0.12
N ASP A 78 4.06 -10.79 0.48
CA ASP A 78 3.21 -11.68 -0.29
C ASP A 78 2.29 -10.97 -1.31
N CYS A 79 2.67 -9.76 -1.73
CA CYS A 79 1.85 -8.89 -2.60
C CYS A 79 2.37 -8.71 -4.02
N ASP A 80 3.30 -9.57 -4.43
CA ASP A 80 3.88 -9.62 -5.77
C ASP A 80 4.33 -8.23 -6.27
N PHE A 81 5.03 -7.46 -5.42
CA PHE A 81 5.63 -6.19 -5.83
C PHE A 81 6.78 -6.46 -6.82
N GLN A 82 6.77 -5.80 -7.98
CA GLN A 82 7.89 -5.85 -8.92
C GLN A 82 8.99 -4.86 -8.52
N LEU A 83 8.60 -3.75 -7.87
CA LEU A 83 9.50 -2.69 -7.43
C LEU A 83 9.16 -2.26 -6.01
N VAL A 84 10.18 -2.16 -5.16
CA VAL A 84 10.08 -1.66 -3.79
C VAL A 84 10.99 -0.44 -3.63
N ILE A 85 10.41 0.65 -3.16
CA ILE A 85 11.10 1.92 -2.99
C ILE A 85 11.09 2.31 -1.52
N PHE A 86 12.27 2.59 -1.00
CA PHE A 86 12.44 3.25 0.28
C PHE A 86 12.74 4.73 0.06
N CYS A 87 12.07 5.59 0.81
CA CYS A 87 12.17 7.04 0.67
C CYS A 87 11.89 7.71 2.02
N PRO A 88 12.67 8.73 2.42
CA PRO A 88 12.39 9.47 3.65
C PRO A 88 11.06 10.25 3.55
N ASN A 89 10.53 10.65 4.71
CA ASN A 89 9.29 11.42 4.83
C ASN A 89 9.54 12.91 4.52
N THR A 90 10.12 13.19 3.35
CA THR A 90 10.57 14.52 2.95
C THR A 90 10.20 14.76 1.49
N VAL A 91 9.61 15.92 1.20
CA VAL A 91 9.09 16.26 -0.14
C VAL A 91 10.24 16.52 -1.11
N THR A 92 11.17 17.38 -0.73
CA THR A 92 12.33 17.78 -1.54
C THR A 92 13.63 17.71 -0.73
N THR A 93 14.76 17.70 -1.42
CA THR A 93 16.09 17.82 -0.80
C THR A 93 16.53 19.28 -0.62
N SER A 94 15.71 20.25 -1.04
CA SER A 94 16.02 21.68 -0.99
C SER A 94 15.88 22.25 0.43
N VAL A 95 16.80 23.13 0.80
CA VAL A 95 16.85 23.78 2.11
C VAL A 95 16.01 25.05 2.09
N ASP A 96 14.98 25.17 2.93
CA ASP A 96 14.35 26.45 3.20
C ASP A 96 15.31 27.32 4.02
N SER A 97 15.55 28.55 3.56
CA SER A 97 16.60 29.45 4.04
C SER A 97 16.30 30.04 5.43
N SER A 98 16.28 29.21 6.48
CA SER A 98 16.31 29.68 7.87
C SER A 98 16.70 28.57 8.85
N SER A 99 17.78 28.82 9.60
CA SER A 99 18.37 28.08 10.73
C SER A 99 19.13 26.75 10.47
N ASP A 100 20.42 26.78 10.83
CA ASP A 100 21.41 25.70 11.04
C ASP A 100 21.55 24.59 9.98
N GLN A 101 22.23 24.93 8.88
CA GLN A 101 22.56 24.00 7.79
C GLN A 101 23.24 22.68 8.25
N ALA A 102 24.00 22.69 9.35
CA ALA A 102 24.65 21.49 9.87
C ALA A 102 23.65 20.51 10.50
N ASN A 103 22.74 21.00 11.35
CA ASN A 103 21.74 20.17 12.03
C ASN A 103 20.72 19.59 11.04
N TYR A 104 20.37 20.35 10.00
CA TYR A 104 19.46 19.88 8.96
C TYR A 104 20.09 18.83 8.03
N LYS A 105 21.35 19.02 7.62
CA LYS A 105 22.10 18.01 6.84
C LYS A 105 22.26 16.71 7.62
N ILE A 106 22.56 16.79 8.91
CA ILE A 106 22.62 15.62 9.80
C ILE A 106 21.26 14.90 9.84
N ASN A 107 20.16 15.64 9.91
CA ASN A 107 18.81 15.06 9.88
C ASN A 107 18.51 14.33 8.56
N MET A 108 18.79 14.95 7.41
CA MET A 108 18.61 14.31 6.09
C MET A 108 19.43 13.03 5.94
N ILE A 109 20.69 13.06 6.36
CA ILE A 109 21.56 11.87 6.33
C ILE A 109 20.96 10.77 7.21
N GLN A 110 20.55 11.09 8.43
CA GLN A 110 19.94 10.13 9.36
C GLN A 110 18.64 9.53 8.80
N GLN A 111 17.79 10.34 8.16
CA GLN A 111 16.56 9.85 7.53
C GLN A 111 16.85 8.89 6.38
N LEU A 112 17.87 9.19 5.55
CA LEU A 112 18.28 8.34 4.45
C LEU A 112 18.95 7.04 4.94
N GLU A 113 19.76 7.12 5.98
CA GLU A 113 20.36 5.96 6.65
C GLU A 113 19.30 5.04 7.24
N ASN A 114 18.25 5.60 7.84
CA ASN A 114 17.11 4.80 8.30
C ASN A 114 16.43 4.07 7.13
N CYS A 115 16.25 4.74 5.98
CA CYS A 115 15.70 4.10 4.79
C CYS A 115 16.61 2.96 4.27
N ARG A 116 17.94 3.12 4.30
CA ARG A 116 18.90 2.04 3.98
C ARG A 116 18.77 0.85 4.93
N ARG A 117 18.67 1.10 6.23
CA ARG A 117 18.49 0.03 7.22
C ARG A 117 17.20 -0.76 6.98
N ILE A 118 16.10 -0.06 6.67
CA ILE A 118 14.83 -0.73 6.33
C ILE A 118 14.96 -1.52 5.02
N GLN A 119 15.68 -0.97 4.04
CA GLN A 119 15.99 -1.64 2.77
C GLN A 119 16.78 -2.94 2.97
N GLU A 120 17.77 -2.94 3.86
CA GLU A 120 18.55 -4.14 4.23
C GLU A 120 17.65 -5.23 4.80
N VAL A 121 16.76 -4.88 5.73
CA VAL A 121 15.76 -5.81 6.29
C VAL A 121 14.87 -6.40 5.20
N TRP A 122 14.47 -5.60 4.20
CA TRP A 122 13.71 -6.11 3.05
C TRP A 122 14.50 -7.12 2.22
N TYR A 123 15.79 -6.87 1.96
CA TYR A 123 16.63 -7.82 1.25
C TYR A 123 16.73 -9.16 1.97
N GLU A 124 16.96 -9.13 3.29
CA GLU A 124 17.00 -10.33 4.12
C GLU A 124 15.69 -11.11 4.06
N LEU A 125 14.57 -10.42 4.31
CA LEU A 125 13.23 -11.01 4.27
C LEU A 125 12.88 -11.64 2.92
N GLN A 126 13.25 -10.96 1.83
CA GLN A 126 13.00 -11.45 0.49
C GLN A 126 13.83 -12.69 0.16
N GLU A 127 15.08 -12.75 0.63
CA GLU A 127 15.90 -13.96 0.51
C GLU A 127 15.39 -15.12 1.35
N GLU A 128 14.93 -14.85 2.57
CA GLU A 128 14.24 -15.82 3.42
C GLU A 128 12.96 -16.35 2.73
N ASN A 129 12.15 -15.48 2.12
CA ASN A 129 10.91 -15.85 1.43
C ASN A 129 11.16 -16.69 0.17
N VAL A 130 12.21 -16.39 -0.60
CA VAL A 130 12.58 -17.19 -1.79
C VAL A 130 13.09 -18.60 -1.39
N LYS A 131 13.84 -18.70 -0.27
CA LYS A 131 14.37 -19.98 0.24
C LYS A 131 13.27 -20.83 0.89
N ASN A 132 12.40 -20.20 1.67
CA ASN A 132 11.30 -20.85 2.38
C ASN A 132 10.05 -20.81 1.49
N LYS A 133 9.81 -21.87 0.70
CA LYS A 133 8.57 -22.05 -0.10
C LYS A 133 7.27 -22.06 0.74
N THR A 134 7.38 -21.94 2.07
CA THR A 134 6.24 -21.86 2.98
C THR A 134 5.61 -20.49 2.85
N ARG A 135 4.36 -20.44 2.35
CA ARG A 135 3.55 -19.23 2.33
C ARG A 135 3.48 -18.65 3.75
N PHE A 136 4.04 -17.46 3.97
CA PHE A 136 3.92 -16.75 5.26
C PHE A 136 2.46 -16.41 5.57
N PHE A 137 1.60 -16.37 4.55
CA PHE A 137 0.15 -16.43 4.70
C PHE A 137 -0.39 -17.59 5.57
N ASN A 138 0.35 -18.68 5.79
CA ASN A 138 -0.09 -19.72 6.73
C ASN A 138 0.23 -19.39 8.20
N VAL A 139 1.00 -18.32 8.45
CA VAL A 139 1.32 -17.77 9.79
C VAL A 139 0.51 -16.48 10.02
N LEU A 140 -0.74 -16.46 9.53
CA LEU A 140 -1.63 -15.32 9.75
C LEU A 140 -1.93 -15.13 11.23
N HIS A 141 -2.05 -13.86 11.62
CA HIS A 141 -2.52 -13.43 12.93
C HIS A 141 -3.91 -14.07 13.22
N PRO A 142 -4.18 -14.58 14.43
CA PRO A 142 -5.41 -15.33 14.78
C PRO A 142 -6.73 -14.63 14.42
N ILE A 143 -6.71 -13.30 14.31
CA ILE A 143 -7.87 -12.47 13.90
C ILE A 143 -8.34 -12.78 12.46
N TYR A 144 -7.44 -13.25 11.59
CA TYR A 144 -7.72 -13.48 10.17
C TYR A 144 -8.40 -14.84 9.87
N ILE A 145 -8.48 -15.76 10.85
CA ILE A 145 -9.01 -17.12 10.63
C ILE A 145 -10.55 -17.19 10.55
N ARG A 146 -11.30 -16.15 10.94
CA ARG A 146 -12.77 -16.18 10.83
C ARG A 146 -13.27 -15.59 9.51
N ASN A 147 -13.29 -16.44 8.48
CA ASN A 147 -14.25 -16.44 7.36
C ASN A 147 -14.06 -15.50 6.15
N ASN A 148 -13.02 -14.65 6.04
CA ASN A 148 -12.94 -13.65 4.96
C ASN A 148 -11.58 -13.52 4.24
N VAL A 149 -10.75 -14.56 4.16
CA VAL A 149 -9.60 -14.51 3.23
C VAL A 149 -10.16 -14.49 1.80
N PRO A 150 -9.96 -13.45 0.99
CA PRO A 150 -10.39 -13.47 -0.40
C PRO A 150 -9.64 -14.62 -1.10
N LYS A 151 -10.35 -15.57 -1.73
CA LYS A 151 -9.74 -16.67 -2.51
C LYS A 151 -8.64 -16.16 -3.47
N ASN A 152 -8.81 -14.95 -4.00
CA ASN A 152 -7.88 -14.27 -4.90
C ASN A 152 -6.49 -14.00 -4.30
N LEU A 153 -6.35 -13.87 -2.97
CA LEU A 153 -5.07 -13.67 -2.30
C LEU A 153 -4.20 -14.95 -2.33
N LEU A 154 -4.86 -16.12 -2.29
CA LEU A 154 -4.22 -17.43 -2.42
C LEU A 154 -3.85 -17.77 -3.88
N ASP A 155 -4.53 -17.16 -4.84
CA ASP A 155 -4.38 -17.41 -6.28
C ASP A 155 -3.31 -16.51 -6.93
N SER A 156 -3.15 -15.25 -6.48
CA SER A 156 -2.08 -14.35 -6.98
C SER A 156 -0.68 -14.88 -6.63
N CYS A 157 -0.53 -15.52 -5.47
CA CYS A 157 0.75 -16.03 -4.97
C CYS A 157 1.21 -17.39 -5.57
N ASN A 158 0.63 -17.82 -6.70
CA ASN A 158 1.05 -19.03 -7.44
C ASN A 158 2.10 -18.76 -8.54
N SER A 159 2.40 -17.50 -8.86
CA SER A 159 3.46 -17.15 -9.81
C SER A 159 4.84 -17.38 -9.16
N VAL A 160 5.83 -17.79 -9.96
CA VAL A 160 7.23 -17.89 -9.53
C VAL A 160 7.67 -16.50 -9.05
N LYS A 161 7.72 -16.30 -7.73
CA LYS A 161 8.09 -15.00 -7.15
C LYS A 161 9.54 -14.67 -7.48
N SER A 162 9.73 -13.85 -8.51
CA SER A 162 11.00 -13.20 -8.76
C SER A 162 11.28 -12.19 -7.66
N LYS A 163 12.55 -12.08 -7.25
CA LYS A 163 13.02 -11.02 -6.34
C LYS A 163 12.58 -9.66 -6.89
N ALA A 164 11.84 -8.87 -6.11
CA ALA A 164 11.48 -7.50 -6.44
C ALA A 164 12.75 -6.65 -6.64
N GLU A 165 12.73 -5.77 -7.64
CA GLU A 165 13.71 -4.71 -7.75
C GLU A 165 13.57 -3.77 -6.54
N VAL A 166 14.69 -3.29 -6.00
CA VAL A 166 14.67 -2.42 -4.82
C VAL A 166 15.45 -1.15 -5.11
N LYS A 167 14.85 0.01 -4.79
CA LYS A 167 15.47 1.34 -4.96
C LYS A 167 15.36 2.18 -3.70
N LEU A 168 16.27 3.12 -3.59
CA LEU A 168 16.32 4.13 -2.54
C LEU A 168 16.40 5.51 -3.21
N PHE A 169 15.49 6.40 -2.84
CA PHE A 169 15.49 7.80 -3.29
C PHE A 169 15.63 8.75 -2.10
N PRO A 170 16.21 9.95 -2.31
CA PRO A 170 16.44 10.89 -1.23
C PRO A 170 15.21 11.71 -0.83
N CYS A 171 14.15 11.72 -1.65
CA CYS A 171 12.89 12.41 -1.34
C CYS A 171 11.71 11.90 -2.18
N VAL A 172 10.50 12.29 -1.78
CA VAL A 172 9.24 11.88 -2.41
C VAL A 172 9.14 12.41 -3.84
N SER A 173 9.56 13.65 -4.08
CA SER A 173 9.48 14.26 -5.42
C SER A 173 10.29 13.49 -6.46
N GLU A 174 11.51 13.07 -6.11
CA GLU A 174 12.36 12.26 -6.99
C GLU A 174 11.77 10.86 -7.22
N THR A 175 11.19 10.26 -6.18
CA THR A 175 10.50 8.96 -6.28
C THR A 175 9.34 9.02 -7.28
N LEU A 176 8.46 10.02 -7.15
CA LEU A 176 7.29 10.18 -8.01
C LEU A 176 7.69 10.53 -9.45
N ALA A 177 8.69 11.40 -9.64
CA ALA A 177 9.22 11.73 -10.96
C ALA A 177 9.80 10.49 -11.67
N TYR A 178 10.54 9.65 -10.94
CA TYR A 178 11.05 8.39 -11.46
C TYR A 178 9.93 7.45 -11.91
N LEU A 179 8.91 7.26 -11.07
CA LEU A 179 7.79 6.37 -11.39
C LEU A 179 6.96 6.85 -12.57
N LYS A 180 6.73 8.16 -12.67
CA LYS A 180 6.05 8.76 -13.82
C LYS A 180 6.80 8.47 -15.12
N LYS A 181 8.11 8.74 -15.14
CA LYS A 181 8.95 8.45 -16.31
C LYS A 181 8.96 6.96 -16.66
N LYS A 182 9.10 6.07 -15.66
CA LYS A 182 9.07 4.62 -15.88
C LYS A 182 7.73 4.16 -16.47
N ASN A 183 6.62 4.74 -16.02
CA ASN A 183 5.30 4.44 -16.56
C ASN A 183 5.17 4.90 -18.03
N GLU A 184 5.67 6.09 -18.36
CA GLU A 184 5.72 6.60 -19.74
C GLU A 184 6.54 5.68 -20.65
N ASP A 185 7.70 5.20 -20.16
CA ASP A 185 8.59 4.30 -20.89
C ASP A 185 7.98 2.90 -21.11
N GLU A 186 7.27 2.34 -20.12
CA GLU A 186 6.72 0.98 -20.18
C GLU A 186 5.29 0.89 -20.74
N SER A 187 4.53 1.99 -20.70
CA SER A 187 3.14 2.09 -21.20
C SER A 187 2.21 0.99 -20.66
N CYS A 188 2.40 0.57 -19.40
CA CYS A 188 1.56 -0.42 -18.71
C CYS A 188 0.91 0.16 -17.45
N GLU A 189 -0.05 -0.57 -16.86
CA GLU A 189 -0.78 -0.10 -15.68
C GLU A 189 0.07 -0.21 -14.41
N PHE A 190 0.22 0.88 -13.66
CA PHE A 190 1.04 0.95 -12.44
C PHE A 190 0.16 1.06 -11.21
N HIS A 191 0.27 0.10 -10.29
CA HIS A 191 -0.43 0.12 -9.01
C HIS A 191 0.58 0.39 -7.89
N ILE A 192 0.61 1.63 -7.42
CA ILE A 192 1.61 2.14 -6.48
C ILE A 192 0.98 2.18 -5.09
N TYR A 193 1.42 1.30 -4.19
CA TYR A 193 0.99 1.28 -2.80
C TYR A 193 1.97 2.07 -1.91
N ILE A 194 1.46 3.05 -1.18
CA ILE A 194 2.25 3.89 -0.27
C ILE A 194 1.76 3.67 1.16
N THR A 195 2.67 3.27 2.05
CA THR A 195 2.34 2.97 3.46
C THR A 195 3.54 3.08 4.42
N GLY A 196 3.33 2.76 5.69
CA GLY A 196 4.36 2.67 6.73
C GLY A 196 4.49 3.93 7.60
N SER A 197 4.01 5.07 7.11
CA SER A 197 4.11 6.35 7.80
C SER A 197 3.06 7.35 7.34
N LEU A 198 2.30 7.93 8.27
CA LEU A 198 1.39 9.03 7.96
C LEU A 198 2.12 10.27 7.41
N HIS A 199 3.36 10.52 7.85
CA HIS A 199 4.18 11.62 7.33
C HIS A 199 4.58 11.37 5.88
N LEU A 200 4.85 10.12 5.50
CA LEU A 200 5.11 9.77 4.10
C LEU A 200 3.89 10.07 3.23
N ILE A 201 2.70 9.68 3.71
CA ILE A 201 1.44 9.95 3.01
C ILE A 201 1.21 11.45 2.86
N GLY A 202 1.46 12.24 3.91
CA GLY A 202 1.38 13.70 3.85
C GLY A 202 2.31 14.29 2.80
N CYS A 203 3.57 13.83 2.73
CA CYS A 203 4.52 14.27 1.69
C CYS A 203 4.06 13.89 0.29
N VAL A 204 3.55 12.68 0.08
CA VAL A 204 3.03 12.24 -1.23
C VAL A 204 1.82 13.07 -1.65
N LEU A 205 0.87 13.30 -0.75
CA LEU A 205 -0.31 14.13 -1.02
C LEU A 205 0.08 15.58 -1.34
N SER A 206 1.08 16.15 -0.66
CA SER A 206 1.53 17.50 -0.98
C SER A 206 2.08 17.68 -2.40
N VAL A 207 2.48 16.58 -3.06
CA VAL A 207 2.95 16.58 -4.45
C VAL A 207 1.83 16.21 -5.41
N LEU A 208 1.04 15.17 -5.10
CA LEU A 208 0.02 14.64 -6.00
C LEU A 208 -1.30 15.43 -5.95
N ASP A 209 -1.74 15.81 -4.76
CA ASP A 209 -3.06 16.39 -4.52
C ASP A 209 -3.00 17.43 -3.38
N PRO A 210 -2.31 18.57 -3.60
CA PRO A 210 -2.08 19.57 -2.56
C PRO A 210 -3.38 20.17 -2.01
N ASP A 211 -4.43 20.20 -2.83
CA ASP A 211 -5.75 20.73 -2.46
C ASP A 211 -6.72 19.64 -1.96
N LEU A 212 -6.31 18.37 -1.92
CA LEU A 212 -7.10 17.23 -1.44
C LEU A 212 -8.42 17.03 -2.21
N THR A 213 -8.37 17.24 -3.53
CA THR A 213 -9.53 17.21 -4.44
C THR A 213 -9.58 15.97 -5.33
N LEU A 214 -8.48 15.22 -5.45
CA LEU A 214 -8.31 14.12 -6.41
C LEU A 214 -8.71 12.75 -5.86
N ALA A 215 -9.32 12.69 -4.68
CA ALA A 215 -9.82 11.44 -4.12
C ALA A 215 -10.96 10.87 -5.00
N THR A 216 -10.72 9.71 -5.62
CA THR A 216 -11.77 8.97 -6.31
C THR A 216 -12.76 8.43 -5.28
N SER A 217 -14.06 8.54 -5.53
CA SER A 217 -15.08 7.92 -4.68
C SER A 217 -14.78 6.42 -4.55
N GLN A 218 -14.63 5.94 -3.31
CA GLN A 218 -14.55 4.51 -2.99
C GLN A 218 -15.62 3.78 -3.84
N LEU A 219 -15.24 2.69 -4.52
CA LEU A 219 -16.23 1.84 -5.17
C LEU A 219 -17.24 1.43 -4.10
N SER A 220 -18.45 1.98 -4.17
CA SER A 220 -19.50 1.80 -3.18
C SER A 220 -20.17 0.44 -3.35
N GLU A 221 -19.39 -0.62 -3.37
CA GLU A 221 -19.89 -1.94 -3.04
C GLU A 221 -19.40 -2.21 -1.62
N GLY A 222 -20.19 -1.74 -0.66
CA GLY A 222 -20.03 -2.16 0.72
C GLY A 222 -19.94 -3.68 0.76
N ILE A 223 -19.23 -4.21 1.75
CA ILE A 223 -19.16 -5.64 2.06
C ILE A 223 -20.61 -6.12 2.20
N GLY A 224 -21.16 -6.61 1.08
CA GLY A 224 -22.50 -7.14 0.99
C GLY A 224 -22.45 -8.48 1.66
N VAL A 225 -22.84 -8.53 2.92
CA VAL A 225 -23.40 -9.75 3.48
C VAL A 225 -24.54 -10.12 2.53
N SER A 226 -24.28 -11.11 1.67
CA SER A 226 -25.28 -11.63 0.75
C SER A 226 -26.48 -12.03 1.57
N ALA A 227 -27.56 -11.27 1.45
CA ALA A 227 -28.86 -11.69 1.94
C ALA A 227 -29.18 -12.99 1.21
N THR A 228 -29.13 -14.12 1.92
CA THR A 228 -29.57 -15.39 1.39
C THR A 228 -31.02 -15.20 0.95
N ASN A 229 -31.26 -15.29 -0.36
CA ASN A 229 -32.58 -15.36 -0.96
C ASN A 229 -33.32 -16.57 -0.36
N GLY A 230 -34.14 -16.32 0.65
CA GLY A 230 -35.17 -17.24 1.10
C GLY A 230 -36.36 -17.12 0.16
N THR A 231 -36.36 -17.91 -0.92
CA THR A 231 -37.55 -18.15 -1.73
C THR A 231 -38.12 -19.53 -1.43
N ASN A 232 -39.43 -19.52 -1.17
CA ASN A 232 -40.42 -20.61 -1.23
C ASN A 232 -40.51 -21.54 -0.03
N MET A 233 -41.63 -21.53 0.69
CA MET A 233 -42.83 -22.24 0.24
C MET A 233 -44.11 -21.65 0.85
N VAL A 234 -45.09 -21.42 -0.02
CA VAL A 234 -46.49 -21.15 0.30
C VAL A 234 -47.13 -22.50 0.56
N GLU A 235 -47.52 -22.80 1.80
CA GLU A 235 -48.46 -23.88 2.08
C GLU A 235 -49.88 -23.31 2.12
N SER A 236 -50.70 -23.85 1.23
CA SER A 236 -52.13 -23.65 1.15
C SER A 236 -52.82 -24.55 2.18
N TYR A 237 -53.58 -23.95 3.11
CA TYR A 237 -54.55 -24.69 3.90
C TYR A 237 -55.94 -24.47 3.30
N SER A 238 -56.53 -25.55 2.83
CA SER A 238 -57.96 -25.70 2.57
C SER A 238 -58.34 -27.11 2.99
N SER A 239 -58.93 -27.24 4.18
CA SER A 239 -60.00 -28.16 4.59
C SER A 239 -60.36 -27.88 6.04
#